data_AF-A0A5S3SBF8-F1
#
_entry.id   AF-A0A5S3SBF8-F1
#
_cell.length_a   1.000
_cell.length_b   1.000
_cell.length_c   1.000
_cell.angle_alpha   90.00
_cell.angle_beta   90.00
_cell.angle_gamma   90.00
#
_symmetry.space_group_name_H-M   'P 1'
#
loop_
_entity.id
_entity.type
_entity.pdbx_description
1 polymer ?
#
loop_
_entity_poly.entity_id
_entity_poly.type
_entity_poly.pdbx_seq_one_letter_code
_entity_poly.pdbx_strand_id
1 'polypeptide(L)'
;MYSKLKKKYWEKEHVADHPLLIAIHDFHQQDSMMWSRPGLETYLYGAKRTHQVTENIHIKQKVTEIDAHNWKGKEIPSNFFKQPDSEHISAVIHSNQATIGKFLRMGFLAEFGKRDIDIRLIGKAFINNNHIPIDFDVGISDEGYEEYWANSVTIYHNPNAKIPLDYKLFEGVAHVFFDGKQFSSIKPQFYPIYGRTRYREAEI
;
A
#
# COMPACT_ATOMS: atom_id res chain seq x y z
N MET A 1 11.46 -9.82 6.25
CA MET A 1 12.08 -8.56 6.72
C MET A 1 13.21 -8.79 7.71
N TYR A 2 13.15 -9.77 8.63
CA TYR A 2 14.25 -10.11 9.54
C TYR A 2 15.65 -10.20 8.90
N SER A 3 15.76 -10.89 7.76
CA SER A 3 17.03 -11.02 7.05
C SER A 3 17.59 -9.68 6.54
N LYS A 4 16.73 -8.67 6.34
CA LYS A 4 17.13 -7.31 5.98
C LYS A 4 17.66 -6.54 7.19
N LEU A 5 17.08 -6.72 8.38
CA LEU A 5 17.63 -6.11 9.61
C LEU A 5 19.06 -6.58 9.88
N LYS A 6 19.36 -7.87 9.66
CA LYS A 6 20.72 -8.42 9.80
C LYS A 6 21.78 -7.76 8.89
N LYS A 7 21.36 -7.06 7.84
CA LYS A 7 22.28 -6.33 6.95
C LYS A 7 22.71 -4.99 7.50
N LYS A 8 22.01 -4.47 8.51
CA LYS A 8 22.32 -3.24 9.21
C LYS A 8 22.63 -2.07 8.27
N TYR A 9 21.76 -1.85 7.27
CA TYR A 9 21.99 -0.80 6.28
C TYR A 9 22.08 0.60 6.90
N TRP A 10 21.50 0.81 8.08
CA TRP A 10 21.62 2.05 8.85
C TRP A 10 23.05 2.34 9.35
N GLU A 11 23.95 1.36 9.38
CA GLU A 11 25.38 1.57 9.72
C GLU A 11 26.20 2.05 8.51
N LYS A 12 25.61 2.12 7.31
CA LYS A 12 26.28 2.66 6.12
C LYS A 12 26.36 4.18 6.23
N GLU A 13 27.53 4.74 5.96
CA GLU A 13 27.79 6.19 6.04
C GLU A 13 26.78 7.04 5.25
N HIS A 14 26.38 6.61 4.06
CA HIS A 14 25.39 7.32 3.22
C HIS A 14 23.92 7.12 3.63
N VAL A 15 23.66 6.35 4.69
CA VAL A 15 22.32 6.07 5.23
C VAL A 15 22.21 6.55 6.68
N ALA A 16 23.33 6.58 7.41
CA ALA A 16 23.39 7.09 8.77
C ALA A 16 22.68 8.44 8.87
N ASP A 17 21.92 8.63 9.95
CA ASP A 17 21.14 9.84 10.21
C ASP A 17 20.00 10.16 9.22
N HIS A 18 19.66 9.24 8.30
CA HIS A 18 18.56 9.40 7.35
C HIS A 18 17.44 8.36 7.59
N PRO A 19 16.17 8.70 7.25
CA PRO A 19 15.11 7.71 7.25
C PRO A 19 15.42 6.52 6.34
N LEU A 20 15.37 5.31 6.88
CA LEU A 20 15.60 4.07 6.14
C LEU A 20 14.30 3.32 5.94
N LEU A 21 13.93 3.09 4.68
CA LEU A 21 12.67 2.47 4.31
C LEU A 21 12.88 1.10 3.65
N ILE A 22 11.94 0.18 3.86
CA ILE A 22 11.90 -1.09 3.14
C ILE A 22 10.78 -1.02 2.10
N ALA A 23 11.12 -1.08 0.81
CA ALA A 23 10.14 -1.32 -0.24
C ALA A 23 9.86 -2.83 -0.36
N ILE A 24 8.58 -3.21 -0.35
CA ILE A 24 8.13 -4.59 -0.48
C ILE A 24 6.99 -4.70 -1.49
N HIS A 25 7.05 -5.74 -2.31
CA HIS A 25 5.99 -6.12 -3.22
C HIS A 25 5.77 -7.62 -3.16
N ASP A 26 4.52 -8.02 -3.38
CA ASP A 26 4.14 -9.41 -3.46
C ASP A 26 3.95 -9.83 -4.92
N PHE A 27 4.76 -10.79 -5.36
CA PHE A 27 4.71 -11.40 -6.69
C PHE A 27 4.63 -12.93 -6.60
N HIS A 28 4.24 -13.50 -5.45
CA HIS A 28 4.25 -14.95 -5.28
C HIS A 28 3.26 -15.68 -6.19
N GLN A 29 2.17 -15.00 -6.59
CA GLN A 29 1.21 -15.49 -7.57
C GLN A 29 0.52 -14.33 -8.30
N GLN A 30 -0.22 -14.65 -9.36
CA GLN A 30 -1.04 -13.68 -10.09
C GLN A 30 -1.95 -12.90 -9.13
N ASP A 31 -1.99 -11.57 -9.30
CA ASP A 31 -2.79 -10.63 -8.49
C ASP A 31 -2.47 -10.60 -6.97
N SER A 32 -1.42 -11.27 -6.51
CA SER A 32 -1.08 -11.35 -5.08
C SER A 32 -0.93 -10.01 -4.37
N MET A 33 -0.32 -9.03 -5.05
CA MET A 33 -0.20 -7.65 -4.56
C MET A 33 -1.55 -6.95 -4.29
N MET A 34 -2.65 -7.42 -4.85
CA MET A 34 -3.98 -6.82 -4.66
C MET A 34 -4.63 -7.23 -3.33
N TRP A 35 -4.23 -8.36 -2.73
CA TRP A 35 -4.83 -8.86 -1.49
C TRP A 35 -3.85 -9.02 -0.32
N SER A 36 -2.54 -8.89 -0.54
CA SER A 36 -1.54 -9.04 0.53
C SER A 36 -1.49 -7.86 1.50
N ARG A 37 -2.03 -6.70 1.10
CA ARG A 37 -2.04 -5.43 1.86
C ARG A 37 -2.53 -5.58 3.32
N PRO A 38 -3.69 -6.21 3.62
CA PRO A 38 -4.18 -6.32 4.99
C PRO A 38 -3.31 -7.26 5.85
N GLY A 39 -2.75 -8.31 5.23
CA GLY A 39 -1.81 -9.22 5.91
C GLY A 39 -0.50 -8.53 6.24
N LEU A 40 0.04 -7.73 5.31
CA LEU A 40 1.22 -6.90 5.54
C LEU A 40 0.98 -5.90 6.67
N GLU A 41 -0.12 -5.14 6.64
CA GLU A 41 -0.48 -4.20 7.71
C GLU A 41 -0.52 -4.91 9.09
N THR A 42 -1.16 -6.08 9.14
CA THR A 42 -1.27 -6.88 10.39
C THR A 42 0.10 -7.34 10.89
N TYR A 43 0.94 -7.86 10.00
CA TYR A 43 2.30 -8.30 10.33
C TYR A 43 3.20 -7.16 10.82
N LEU A 44 3.09 -5.98 10.19
CA LEU A 44 3.93 -4.84 10.54
C LEU A 44 3.64 -4.31 11.95
N TYR A 45 2.37 -4.15 12.29
CA TYR A 45 1.95 -3.53 13.56
C TYR A 45 1.60 -4.51 14.67
N GLY A 46 1.42 -5.80 14.36
CA GLY A 46 0.91 -6.76 15.33
C GLY A 46 -0.53 -6.50 15.72
N ALA A 47 -1.30 -5.85 14.85
CA ALA A 47 -2.67 -5.48 15.13
C ALA A 47 -3.49 -5.48 13.84
N LYS A 48 -4.75 -5.88 13.93
CA LYS A 48 -5.71 -5.89 12.83
C LYS A 48 -6.84 -4.94 13.17
N ARG A 49 -7.12 -3.99 12.27
CA ARG A 49 -8.34 -3.19 12.32
C ARG A 49 -9.47 -3.81 11.51
N THR A 50 -10.68 -3.73 12.06
CA THR A 50 -11.93 -3.93 11.33
C THR A 50 -12.84 -2.72 11.53
N HIS A 51 -13.70 -2.49 10.55
CA HIS A 51 -14.67 -1.42 10.57
C HIS A 51 -16.06 -2.05 10.76
N GLN A 52 -16.78 -1.64 11.79
CA GLN A 52 -18.17 -2.03 12.02
C GLN A 52 -19.07 -0.83 11.74
N VAL A 53 -20.07 -1.02 10.88
CA VAL A 53 -21.13 -0.03 10.66
C VAL A 53 -22.10 -0.18 11.82
N THR A 54 -22.27 0.87 12.62
CA THR A 54 -23.30 0.91 13.66
C THR A 54 -24.63 1.38 13.07
N GLU A 55 -25.72 1.20 13.82
CA GLU A 55 -27.10 1.58 13.44
C GLU A 55 -27.23 3.04 12.97
N ASN A 56 -26.33 3.93 13.40
CA ASN A 56 -26.30 5.35 13.03
C ASN A 56 -25.32 5.69 11.89
N ILE A 57 -24.92 4.73 11.05
CA ILE A 57 -23.95 4.91 9.95
C ILE A 57 -22.58 5.46 10.44
N HIS A 58 -22.24 5.21 11.72
CA HIS A 58 -20.91 5.53 12.22
C HIS A 58 -20.00 4.31 12.04
N ILE A 59 -18.82 4.55 11.48
CA ILE A 59 -17.80 3.51 11.32
C ILE A 59 -16.98 3.45 12.60
N LYS A 60 -17.24 2.45 13.46
CA LYS A 60 -16.39 2.19 14.62
C LYS A 60 -15.24 1.29 14.22
N GLN A 61 -14.01 1.75 14.48
CA GLN A 61 -12.82 0.90 14.34
C GLN A 61 -12.71 -0.03 15.55
N LYS A 62 -12.59 -1.32 15.31
CA LYS A 62 -12.18 -2.32 16.29
C LYS A 62 -10.76 -2.75 15.98
N VAL A 63 -9.89 -2.79 16.99
CA VAL A 63 -8.51 -3.25 16.88
C VAL A 63 -8.35 -4.53 17.69
N THR A 64 -7.74 -5.54 17.07
CA THR A 64 -7.38 -6.81 17.71
C THR A 64 -5.88 -6.99 17.59
N GLU A 65 -5.19 -7.20 18.71
CA GLU A 65 -3.75 -7.53 18.73
C GLU A 65 -3.52 -8.96 18.21
N ILE A 66 -2.39 -9.14 17.52
CA ILE A 66 -1.97 -10.39 16.90
C ILE A 66 -0.51 -10.60 17.26
N ASP A 67 -0.22 -11.59 18.09
CA ASP A 67 1.14 -11.87 18.58
C ASP A 67 1.99 -12.67 17.57
N ALA A 68 1.37 -13.61 16.85
CA ALA A 68 2.06 -14.49 15.94
C ALA A 68 1.20 -14.85 14.70
N HIS A 69 1.89 -15.21 13.62
CA HIS A 69 1.27 -15.73 12.40
C HIS A 69 1.67 -17.20 12.22
N ASN A 70 0.67 -18.05 12.06
CA ASN A 70 0.84 -19.49 11.96
C ASN A 70 0.38 -20.00 10.59
N TRP A 71 1.26 -20.71 9.89
CA TRP A 71 0.93 -21.33 8.60
C TRP A 71 1.66 -22.67 8.43
N LYS A 72 0.89 -23.76 8.24
CA LYS A 72 1.41 -25.12 8.05
C LYS A 72 2.48 -25.53 9.08
N GLY A 73 2.23 -25.22 10.36
CA GLY A 73 3.15 -25.53 11.46
C GLY A 73 4.36 -24.60 11.61
N LYS A 74 4.53 -23.61 10.72
CA LYS A 74 5.52 -22.55 10.88
C LYS A 74 4.89 -21.35 11.57
N GLU A 75 5.41 -21.02 12.73
CA GLU A 75 5.08 -19.79 13.45
C GLU A 75 6.12 -18.70 13.16
N ILE A 76 5.67 -17.48 12.95
CA ILE A 76 6.52 -16.29 12.95
C ILE A 76 5.94 -15.24 13.90
N PRO A 77 6.78 -14.50 14.64
CA PRO A 77 6.28 -13.41 15.45
C PRO A 77 5.69 -12.31 14.57
N SER A 78 4.60 -11.73 15.05
CA SER A 78 3.98 -10.55 14.48
C SER A 78 4.72 -9.29 14.95
N ASN A 79 4.17 -8.12 14.62
CA ASN A 79 4.66 -6.82 15.04
C ASN A 79 6.14 -6.58 14.66
N PHE A 80 6.42 -6.57 13.36
CA PHE A 80 7.75 -6.26 12.85
C PHE A 80 8.34 -4.98 13.46
N PHE A 81 7.52 -3.94 13.63
CA PHE A 81 7.96 -2.64 14.19
C PHE A 81 8.28 -2.63 15.68
N LYS A 82 8.04 -3.72 16.41
CA LYS A 82 8.45 -3.89 17.81
C LYS A 82 9.62 -4.86 17.98
N GLN A 83 10.14 -5.40 16.89
CA GLN A 83 11.24 -6.36 16.97
C GLN A 83 12.58 -5.66 17.19
N PRO A 84 13.58 -6.36 17.75
CA PRO A 84 14.92 -5.81 17.91
C PRO A 84 15.47 -5.26 16.59
N ASP A 85 16.13 -4.10 16.66
CA ASP A 85 16.69 -3.32 15.54
C ASP A 85 15.65 -2.76 14.55
N SER A 86 14.36 -3.02 14.73
CA SER A 86 13.33 -2.47 13.84
C SER A 86 13.18 -0.95 13.97
N GLU A 87 13.61 -0.35 15.09
CA GLU A 87 13.64 1.09 15.29
C GLU A 87 14.56 1.82 14.28
N HIS A 88 15.45 1.09 13.61
CA HIS A 88 16.27 1.63 12.52
C HIS A 88 15.55 1.69 11.17
N ILE A 89 14.33 1.14 11.07
CA ILE A 89 13.49 1.20 9.88
C ILE A 89 12.39 2.23 10.12
N SER A 90 12.39 3.30 9.35
CA SER A 90 11.45 4.42 9.48
C SER A 90 10.06 4.07 8.99
N ALA A 91 9.97 3.32 7.88
CA ALA A 91 8.71 2.91 7.29
C ALA A 91 8.86 1.73 6.33
N VAL A 92 7.74 1.14 5.96
CA VAL A 92 7.65 0.12 4.90
C VAL A 92 6.77 0.65 3.77
N ILE A 93 7.28 0.62 2.54
CA ILE A 93 6.56 1.04 1.34
C ILE A 93 6.04 -0.20 0.61
N HIS A 94 4.79 -0.15 0.16
CA HIS A 94 4.14 -1.17 -0.65
C HIS A 94 3.35 -0.53 -1.79
N SER A 95 3.26 -1.17 -2.94
CA SER A 95 2.25 -0.80 -3.96
C SER A 95 1.46 -2.00 -4.46
N ASN A 96 0.14 -1.81 -4.56
CA ASN A 96 -0.81 -2.82 -5.04
C ASN A 96 -1.03 -2.76 -6.57
N GLN A 97 -0.28 -1.91 -7.28
CA GLN A 97 -0.39 -1.72 -8.74
C GLN A 97 0.96 -1.61 -9.47
N ALA A 98 2.05 -2.12 -8.91
CA ALA A 98 3.32 -2.29 -9.66
C ALA A 98 3.20 -3.45 -10.68
N THR A 99 2.33 -3.26 -11.67
CA THR A 99 1.96 -4.25 -12.68
C THR A 99 2.38 -3.78 -14.07
N ILE A 100 2.55 -4.73 -14.99
CA ILE A 100 2.71 -4.43 -16.42
C ILE A 100 1.52 -3.60 -16.92
N GLY A 101 0.31 -3.88 -16.44
CA GLY A 101 -0.90 -3.11 -16.77
C GLY A 101 -0.76 -1.62 -16.44
N LYS A 102 -0.21 -1.25 -15.28
CA LYS A 102 0.05 0.15 -14.94
C LYS A 102 1.10 0.77 -15.88
N PHE A 103 2.19 0.06 -16.14
CA PHE A 103 3.21 0.51 -17.08
C PHE A 103 2.63 0.77 -18.49
N LEU A 104 1.75 -0.12 -18.97
CA LEU A 104 1.07 0.03 -20.27
C LEU A 104 0.17 1.26 -20.32
N ARG A 105 -0.61 1.53 -19.27
CA ARG A 105 -1.48 2.71 -19.20
C ARG A 105 -0.67 4.00 -19.19
N MET A 106 0.39 4.06 -18.39
CA MET A 106 1.29 5.21 -18.36
C MET A 106 2.01 5.42 -19.69
N GLY A 107 2.40 4.34 -20.37
CA GLY A 107 2.93 4.40 -21.73
C GLY A 107 1.92 4.97 -22.72
N PHE A 108 0.66 4.50 -22.66
CA PHE A 108 -0.43 5.01 -23.50
C PHE A 108 -0.68 6.52 -23.28
N LEU A 109 -0.68 6.98 -22.03
CA LEU A 109 -0.80 8.41 -21.71
C LEU A 109 0.40 9.23 -22.23
N ALA A 110 1.60 8.65 -22.22
CA ALA A 110 2.82 9.24 -22.78
C ALA A 110 2.98 9.04 -24.29
N GLU A 111 1.90 8.67 -24.97
CA GLU A 111 1.81 8.46 -26.41
C GLU A 111 2.55 7.26 -27.02
N PHE A 112 2.91 6.28 -26.20
CA PHE A 112 3.47 5.01 -26.65
C PHE A 112 2.39 3.95 -26.89
N GLY A 113 2.67 3.08 -27.86
CA GLY A 113 1.88 1.89 -28.14
C GLY A 113 0.76 2.11 -29.16
N LYS A 114 -0.09 1.09 -29.29
CA LYS A 114 -1.24 1.08 -30.19
C LYS A 114 -2.31 2.08 -29.75
N ARG A 115 -2.99 2.70 -30.72
CA ARG A 115 -4.06 3.70 -30.48
C ARG A 115 -5.45 3.20 -30.85
N ASP A 116 -5.52 2.07 -31.53
CA ASP A 116 -6.71 1.30 -31.89
C ASP A 116 -7.19 0.39 -30.74
N ILE A 117 -6.91 0.77 -29.49
CA ILE A 117 -7.25 -0.01 -28.29
C ILE A 117 -8.02 0.82 -27.28
N ASP A 118 -9.11 0.25 -26.77
CA ASP A 118 -9.84 0.76 -25.61
C ASP A 118 -9.21 0.15 -24.36
N ILE A 119 -8.53 0.96 -23.54
CA ILE A 119 -7.91 0.53 -22.28
C ILE A 119 -8.77 1.05 -21.13
N ARG A 120 -9.07 0.16 -20.18
CA ARG A 120 -9.83 0.47 -18.97
C ARG A 120 -9.12 0.00 -17.72
N LEU A 121 -9.23 0.77 -16.64
CA LEU A 121 -8.83 0.36 -15.29
C LEU A 121 -10.09 0.12 -14.46
N ILE A 122 -10.27 -1.12 -13.99
CA ILE A 122 -11.46 -1.56 -13.28
C ILE A 122 -11.07 -2.07 -11.90
N GLY A 123 -11.76 -1.62 -10.85
CA GLY A 123 -11.44 -2.07 -9.50
C GLY A 123 -12.27 -1.42 -8.41
N LYS A 124 -11.69 -1.40 -7.20
CA LYS A 124 -12.26 -0.69 -6.05
C LYS A 124 -11.29 0.37 -5.54
N ALA A 125 -11.83 1.51 -5.15
CA ALA A 125 -11.06 2.62 -4.60
C ALA A 125 -11.69 3.18 -3.33
N PHE A 126 -10.86 3.78 -2.49
CA PHE A 126 -11.32 4.73 -1.48
C PHE A 126 -11.32 6.14 -2.07
N ILE A 127 -12.37 6.90 -1.74
CA ILE A 127 -12.50 8.31 -2.12
C ILE A 127 -12.41 9.19 -0.87
N ASN A 128 -11.68 10.29 -0.94
CA ASN A 128 -11.56 11.28 0.14
C ASN A 128 -11.18 10.66 1.49
N ASN A 129 -10.26 9.70 1.47
CA ASN A 129 -9.81 8.95 2.65
C ASN A 129 -10.94 8.20 3.41
N ASN A 130 -12.12 8.02 2.79
CA ASN A 130 -13.20 7.22 3.33
C ASN A 130 -12.77 5.74 3.41
N HIS A 131 -13.26 5.01 4.42
CA HIS A 131 -13.01 3.59 4.63
C HIS A 131 -14.03 2.68 3.92
N ILE A 132 -14.99 3.26 3.19
CA ILE A 132 -15.97 2.54 2.37
C ILE A 132 -15.46 2.50 0.92
N PRO A 133 -15.15 1.32 0.38
CA PRO A 133 -14.68 1.19 -1.00
C PRO A 133 -15.83 1.35 -1.98
N ILE A 134 -15.60 2.07 -3.08
CA ILE A 134 -16.51 2.15 -4.22
C ILE A 134 -15.94 1.39 -5.41
N ASP A 135 -16.81 0.85 -6.24
CA ASP A 135 -16.42 0.33 -7.55
C ASP A 135 -16.11 1.48 -8.51
N PHE A 136 -15.12 1.28 -9.36
CA PHE A 136 -14.79 2.22 -10.43
C PHE A 136 -14.44 1.46 -11.71
N ASP A 137 -14.75 2.09 -12.84
CA ASP A 137 -14.42 1.61 -14.17
C ASP A 137 -14.18 2.84 -15.05
N VAL A 138 -12.91 3.10 -15.37
CA VAL A 138 -12.47 4.32 -16.06
C VAL A 138 -11.68 3.96 -17.31
N GLY A 139 -12.01 4.64 -18.41
CA GLY A 139 -11.23 4.61 -19.64
C GLY A 139 -9.98 5.46 -19.49
N ILE A 140 -8.86 5.00 -20.05
CA ILE A 140 -7.58 5.75 -19.99
C ILE A 140 -7.60 6.94 -20.96
N SER A 141 -8.48 6.89 -21.96
CA SER A 141 -8.78 7.99 -22.87
C SER A 141 -9.87 8.93 -22.38
N ASP A 142 -10.49 8.67 -21.21
CA ASP A 142 -11.52 9.54 -20.66
C ASP A 142 -10.93 10.92 -20.32
N GLU A 143 -11.67 11.99 -20.58
CA GLU A 143 -11.23 13.35 -20.29
C GLU A 143 -10.92 13.51 -18.78
N GLY A 144 -9.72 14.01 -18.48
CA GLY A 144 -9.26 14.22 -17.11
C GLY A 144 -8.71 12.98 -16.39
N TYR A 145 -8.57 11.82 -17.07
CA TYR A 145 -7.84 10.70 -16.49
C TYR A 145 -6.34 11.02 -16.36
N GLU A 146 -5.81 10.90 -15.14
CA GLU A 146 -4.40 11.04 -14.85
C GLU A 146 -3.89 9.82 -14.09
N GLU A 147 -2.65 9.40 -14.38
CA GLU A 147 -1.99 8.33 -13.65
C GLU A 147 -0.54 8.66 -13.32
N TYR A 148 -0.21 8.49 -12.04
CA TYR A 148 1.08 8.80 -11.43
C TYR A 148 1.66 7.55 -10.78
N TRP A 149 3.00 7.49 -10.69
CA TRP A 149 3.69 6.42 -9.96
C TRP A 149 3.24 6.30 -8.51
N ALA A 150 2.96 7.45 -7.87
CA ALA A 150 2.48 7.55 -6.49
C ALA A 150 1.10 6.91 -6.28
N ASN A 151 0.25 6.81 -7.32
CA ASN A 151 -1.03 6.14 -7.18
C ASN A 151 -0.79 4.70 -6.72
N SER A 152 -1.65 4.21 -5.83
CA SER A 152 -1.60 2.82 -5.34
C SER A 152 -0.38 2.48 -4.47
N VAL A 153 0.40 3.48 -4.04
CA VAL A 153 1.47 3.33 -3.04
C VAL A 153 0.90 3.52 -1.64
N THR A 154 1.39 2.74 -0.68
CA THR A 154 1.12 2.87 0.75
C THR A 154 2.41 2.80 1.54
N ILE A 155 2.58 3.77 2.43
CA ILE A 155 3.68 3.84 3.38
C ILE A 155 3.13 3.55 4.78
N TYR A 156 3.65 2.49 5.39
CA TYR A 156 3.36 2.10 6.76
C TYR A 156 4.47 2.65 7.66
N HIS A 157 4.14 3.64 8.49
CA HIS A 157 5.10 4.32 9.35
C HIS A 157 5.42 3.49 10.58
N ASN A 158 6.70 3.33 10.90
CA ASN A 158 7.11 2.68 12.14
C ASN A 158 6.95 3.66 13.32
N PRO A 159 6.07 3.39 14.29
CA PRO A 159 5.88 4.27 15.45
C PRO A 159 7.11 4.31 16.38
N ASN A 160 8.01 3.34 16.28
CA ASN A 160 9.20 3.22 17.09
C ASN A 160 10.48 3.66 16.35
N ALA A 161 10.37 4.31 15.20
CA ALA A 161 11.54 4.71 14.42
C ALA A 161 12.43 5.72 15.17
N LYS A 162 13.74 5.46 15.23
CA LYS A 162 14.75 6.42 15.70
C LYS A 162 14.77 7.69 14.85
N ILE A 163 14.61 7.51 13.54
CA ILE A 163 14.55 8.60 12.56
C ILE A 163 13.22 8.44 11.80
N PRO A 164 12.13 9.09 12.25
CA PRO A 164 10.83 8.93 11.63
C PRO A 164 10.83 9.53 10.23
N LEU A 165 10.06 8.93 9.32
CA LEU A 165 9.84 9.51 8.01
C LEU A 165 8.84 10.66 8.11
N ASP A 166 9.22 11.85 7.62
CA ASP A 166 8.23 12.90 7.41
C ASP A 166 7.31 12.51 6.24
N TYR A 167 6.04 12.27 6.56
CA TYR A 167 5.04 11.88 5.57
C TYR A 167 4.82 12.96 4.50
N LYS A 168 5.10 14.24 4.81
CA LYS A 168 4.94 15.35 3.87
C LYS A 168 5.90 15.30 2.68
N LEU A 169 6.98 14.53 2.77
CA LEU A 169 7.91 14.32 1.66
C LEU A 169 7.32 13.44 0.54
N PHE A 170 6.24 12.73 0.81
CA PHE A 170 5.62 11.80 -0.13
C PHE A 170 4.16 12.18 -0.35
N GLU A 171 3.93 13.18 -1.18
CA GLU A 171 2.58 13.56 -1.59
C GLU A 171 1.95 12.50 -2.52
N GLY A 172 0.62 12.42 -2.52
CA GLY A 172 -0.13 11.55 -3.44
C GLY A 172 -0.10 10.05 -3.11
N VAL A 173 0.57 9.62 -2.04
CA VAL A 173 0.55 8.22 -1.56
C VAL A 173 -0.35 8.08 -0.33
N ALA A 174 -0.77 6.84 -0.03
CA ALA A 174 -1.43 6.56 1.23
C ALA A 174 -0.40 6.40 2.36
N HIS A 175 -0.70 6.94 3.54
CA HIS A 175 0.05 6.73 4.76
C HIS A 175 -0.80 6.01 5.79
N VAL A 176 -0.20 5.09 6.52
CA VAL A 176 -0.83 4.38 7.65
C VAL A 176 0.04 4.57 8.88
N PHE A 177 -0.61 4.89 10.00
CA PHE A 177 0.01 5.03 11.31
C PHE A 177 -0.73 4.17 12.33
N PHE A 178 -0.06 3.84 13.42
CA PHE A 178 -0.62 3.12 14.56
C PHE A 178 0.02 3.62 15.85
N ASP A 179 -0.79 4.03 16.83
CA ASP A 179 -0.31 4.56 18.12
C ASP A 179 -0.28 3.50 19.24
N GLY A 180 -0.52 2.22 18.90
CA GLY A 180 -0.67 1.13 19.86
C GLY A 180 -2.13 0.83 20.24
N LYS A 181 -3.08 1.71 19.92
CA LYS A 181 -4.51 1.54 20.22
C LYS A 181 -5.39 1.71 18.99
N GLN A 182 -5.05 2.67 18.14
CA GLN A 182 -5.84 3.08 17.00
C GLN A 182 -4.97 3.28 15.77
N PHE A 183 -5.42 2.75 14.64
CA PHE A 183 -4.90 3.10 13.33
C PHE A 183 -5.45 4.43 12.85
N SER A 184 -4.61 5.22 12.21
CA SER A 184 -5.00 6.37 11.40
C SER A 184 -4.40 6.26 10.00
N SER A 185 -4.94 7.01 9.05
CA SER A 185 -4.41 7.02 7.70
C SER A 185 -4.68 8.34 7.00
N ILE A 186 -3.77 8.71 6.11
CA ILE A 186 -3.92 9.80 5.15
C ILE A 186 -3.96 9.12 3.78
N LYS A 187 -4.95 9.43 2.94
CA LYS A 187 -5.03 8.90 1.58
C LYS A 187 -5.26 10.05 0.60
N PRO A 188 -4.75 9.92 -0.64
CA PRO A 188 -5.13 10.85 -1.70
C PRO A 188 -6.64 10.79 -1.95
N GLN A 189 -7.16 11.80 -2.65
CA GLN A 189 -8.57 11.88 -3.03
C GLN A 189 -9.06 10.59 -3.71
N PHE A 190 -8.24 9.99 -4.56
CA PHE A 190 -8.51 8.71 -5.20
C PHE A 190 -7.40 7.72 -4.83
N TYR A 191 -7.74 6.65 -4.12
CA TYR A 191 -6.80 5.60 -3.74
C TYR A 191 -7.33 4.22 -4.16
N PRO A 192 -6.81 3.62 -5.25
CA PRO A 192 -7.17 2.28 -5.67
C PRO A 192 -6.69 1.23 -4.66
N ILE A 193 -7.61 0.40 -4.18
CA ILE A 193 -7.34 -0.71 -3.25
C ILE A 193 -6.93 -1.96 -4.03
N TYR A 194 -7.49 -2.10 -5.24
CA TYR A 194 -7.00 -2.98 -6.29
C TYR A 194 -7.56 -2.49 -7.63
N GLY A 195 -6.91 -2.87 -8.72
CA GLY A 195 -7.34 -2.55 -10.07
C GLY A 195 -6.77 -3.53 -11.09
N ARG A 196 -7.53 -3.81 -12.14
CA ARG A 196 -7.09 -4.62 -13.28
C ARG A 196 -7.20 -3.80 -14.54
N THR A 197 -6.14 -3.84 -15.35
CA THR A 197 -6.18 -3.34 -16.72
C THR A 197 -6.92 -4.33 -17.58
N ARG A 198 -7.90 -3.83 -18.32
CA ARG A 198 -8.54 -4.52 -19.44
C ARG A 198 -8.26 -3.72 -20.69
N TYR A 199 -8.07 -4.42 -21.79
CA TYR A 199 -7.96 -3.79 -23.09
C TYR A 199 -8.69 -4.65 -24.13
N ARG A 200 -9.26 -3.98 -25.12
CA ARG A 200 -9.87 -4.59 -26.31
C ARG A 200 -9.54 -3.71 -27.53
N GLU A 201 -9.77 -4.24 -28.72
CA GLU A 201 -9.78 -3.40 -29.92
C GLU A 201 -10.88 -2.34 -29.78
N ALA A 202 -10.57 -1.11 -30.16
CA ALA A 202 -11.56 -0.04 -30.17
C ALA A 202 -12.63 -0.34 -31.23
N GLU A 203 -13.91 -0.20 -30.87
CA GLU A 203 -14.99 -0.21 -31.86
C GLU A 203 -14.86 1.09 -32.68
N ILE A 204 -14.60 0.93 -33.99
CA ILE A 204 -14.44 2.03 -34.96
C ILE A 204 -15.82 2.53 -35.39
#